data_AF-A0A8J7H0E4-F1
#
_entry.id   AF-A0A8J7H0E4-F1
#
_cell.length_a   1.000
_cell.length_b   1.000
_cell.length_c   1.000
_cell.angle_alpha   90.00
_cell.angle_beta   90.00
_cell.angle_gamma   90.00
#
_symmetry.space_group_name_H-M   'P 1'
#
loop_
_entity.id
_entity.type
_entity.pdbx_description
1 polymer ?
#
loop_
_entity_poly.entity_id
_entity_poly.type
_entity_poly.pdbx_seq_one_letter_code
_entity_poly.pdbx_strand_id
1 'polypeptide(L)'
;MNDFHDLITDAEVIKRSLISTGNNFRILQAMKKARRGDKVTIAYLGASITFPLKVSWNNCYATLSYHYFKELFTASDKIEYVNAGMNGTSSTIGLIRAKRDILQYQPDIIFVEFAVNDSKDSVSREVYECLILQLLNADTKPAVILLFMTSESGYSCQGQMQAVGEYYHLPMISIMDALMPEIINKRFYWSHFSNDNIHPNEYGNLLIAEFIKYYYYRVMNEEEEQDIEIPGRPFYGNSFINMKLLDSQNAELISMGSFKASDTIKEFKNGWVHNQKSGNDSLIMRLTCKSLFVIFKESNEITEGNAQIIIDGIISATLSGYRMFGWNNPTVRLVLRDEETLERVIEVKMENGSENKNFSLLAFGYCV
;
A
#
# COMPACT_ATOMS: atom_id res chain seq x y z
N MET A 1 -15.07 11.46 -35.96
CA MET A 1 -15.27 11.88 -34.57
C MET A 1 -16.75 11.84 -34.31
N ASN A 2 -17.28 10.71 -33.86
CA ASN A 2 -18.61 10.53 -33.27
C ASN A 2 -18.61 9.13 -32.63
N ASP A 3 -19.32 9.03 -31.51
CA ASP A 3 -19.57 7.88 -30.66
C ASP A 3 -18.50 7.59 -29.60
N PHE A 4 -18.33 8.53 -28.67
CA PHE A 4 -17.88 8.17 -27.32
C PHE A 4 -19.04 7.45 -26.62
N HIS A 5 -18.88 6.16 -26.32
CA HIS A 5 -19.80 5.44 -25.46
C HIS A 5 -19.44 5.74 -24.01
N ASP A 6 -20.35 6.35 -23.25
CA ASP A 6 -20.12 6.61 -21.84
C ASP A 6 -20.17 5.29 -21.04
N LEU A 7 -18.98 4.77 -20.71
CA LEU A 7 -18.82 3.49 -20.02
C LEU A 7 -19.42 3.49 -18.61
N ILE A 8 -19.67 4.66 -18.02
CA ILE A 8 -20.37 4.79 -16.74
C ILE A 8 -21.80 4.23 -16.82
N THR A 9 -22.39 4.24 -18.01
CA THR A 9 -23.74 3.70 -18.25
C THR A 9 -23.73 2.31 -18.88
N ASP A 10 -22.54 1.76 -19.20
CA ASP A 10 -22.40 0.44 -19.81
C ASP A 10 -22.42 -0.65 -18.72
N ALA A 11 -23.58 -1.30 -18.60
CA ALA A 11 -23.79 -2.37 -17.63
C ALA A 11 -22.81 -3.55 -17.80
N GLU A 12 -22.32 -3.81 -19.02
CA GLU A 12 -21.40 -4.93 -19.25
C GLU A 12 -19.97 -4.60 -18.82
N VAL A 13 -19.51 -3.36 -19.02
CA VAL A 13 -18.21 -2.89 -18.49
C VAL A 13 -18.21 -2.95 -16.96
N ILE A 14 -19.26 -2.43 -16.34
CA ILE A 14 -19.41 -2.41 -14.89
C ILE A 14 -19.44 -3.83 -14.32
N LYS A 15 -20.21 -4.75 -14.93
CA LYS A 15 -20.24 -6.17 -14.51
C LYS A 15 -18.88 -6.82 -14.59
N ARG A 16 -18.12 -6.62 -15.68
CA ARG A 16 -16.78 -7.20 -15.85
C ARG A 16 -15.76 -6.69 -14.84
N SER A 17 -15.97 -5.49 -14.28
CA SER A 17 -15.08 -4.97 -13.24
C SER A 17 -15.08 -5.82 -11.98
N LEU A 18 -16.19 -6.50 -11.66
CA LEU A 18 -16.34 -7.27 -10.43
C LEU A 18 -15.93 -8.73 -10.67
N ILE A 19 -14.72 -9.09 -10.25
CA ILE A 19 -14.22 -10.47 -10.34
C ILE A 19 -14.98 -11.38 -9.37
N SER A 20 -15.16 -10.90 -8.12
CA SER A 20 -15.83 -11.64 -7.06
C SER A 20 -16.39 -10.69 -6.02
N THR A 21 -17.58 -10.99 -5.49
CA THR A 21 -18.10 -10.34 -4.28
C THR A 21 -17.40 -10.84 -3.02
N GLY A 22 -16.69 -11.97 -3.08
CA GLY A 22 -16.03 -12.60 -1.93
C GLY A 22 -17.01 -12.99 -0.83
N ASN A 23 -16.46 -13.32 0.34
CA ASN A 23 -17.23 -13.51 1.56
C ASN A 23 -17.84 -12.17 1.98
N ASN A 24 -19.17 -12.12 2.01
CA ASN A 24 -19.89 -10.87 2.18
C ASN A 24 -20.17 -10.47 3.65
N PHE A 25 -19.86 -11.34 4.63
CA PHE A 25 -20.27 -11.15 6.01
C PHE A 25 -19.81 -9.80 6.58
N ARG A 26 -18.50 -9.51 6.52
CA ARG A 26 -17.91 -8.32 7.16
C ARG A 26 -18.40 -7.02 6.52
N ILE A 27 -18.55 -6.98 5.20
CA ILE A 27 -19.05 -5.79 4.52
C ILE A 27 -20.54 -5.56 4.82
N LEU A 28 -21.34 -6.62 4.91
CA LEU A 28 -22.74 -6.53 5.32
C LEU A 28 -22.87 -6.06 6.78
N GLN A 29 -22.00 -6.50 7.68
CA GLN A 29 -21.96 -5.97 9.06
C GLN A 29 -21.64 -4.47 9.08
N ALA A 30 -20.67 -4.01 8.28
CA ALA A 30 -20.34 -2.58 8.18
C ALA A 30 -21.52 -1.76 7.60
N MET A 31 -22.20 -2.27 6.57
CA MET A 31 -23.42 -1.64 6.02
C MET A 31 -24.56 -1.60 7.05
N LYS A 32 -24.79 -2.68 7.80
CA LYS A 32 -25.78 -2.73 8.90
C LYS A 32 -25.43 -1.72 10.01
N LYS A 33 -24.14 -1.62 10.36
CA LYS A 33 -23.63 -0.62 11.32
C LYS A 33 -23.91 0.80 10.85
N ALA A 34 -23.64 1.12 9.58
CA ALA A 34 -23.95 2.42 8.98
C ALA A 34 -25.46 2.74 9.01
N ARG A 35 -26.32 1.76 8.66
CA ARG A 35 -27.78 1.91 8.65
C ARG A 35 -28.38 2.18 10.03
N ARG A 36 -27.74 1.70 11.10
CA ARG A 36 -28.12 2.04 12.49
C ARG A 36 -27.67 3.45 12.91
N GLY A 37 -26.85 4.12 12.11
CA GLY A 37 -26.26 5.42 12.45
C GLY A 37 -25.06 5.32 13.40
N ASP A 38 -24.47 4.13 13.54
CA ASP A 38 -23.24 3.91 14.29
C ASP A 38 -22.03 4.44 13.50
N LYS A 39 -20.93 4.74 14.20
CA LYS A 39 -19.69 5.18 13.55
C LYS A 39 -19.12 4.07 12.66
N VAL A 40 -18.88 4.35 11.38
CA VAL A 40 -18.18 3.43 10.46
C VAL A 40 -16.91 4.08 9.96
N THR A 41 -15.79 3.37 10.02
CA THR A 41 -14.52 3.85 9.48
C THR A 41 -14.21 3.14 8.18
N ILE A 42 -14.06 3.89 7.08
CA ILE A 42 -13.71 3.39 5.75
C ILE A 42 -12.31 3.87 5.42
N ALA A 43 -11.42 2.93 5.17
CA ALA A 43 -10.01 3.19 4.98
C ALA A 43 -9.52 2.74 3.59
N TYR A 44 -8.57 3.48 3.03
CA TYR A 44 -7.99 3.21 1.72
C TYR A 44 -6.47 3.13 1.87
N LEU A 45 -5.91 1.95 1.60
CA LEU A 45 -4.48 1.69 1.69
C LEU A 45 -3.93 1.40 0.30
N GLY A 46 -3.07 2.27 -0.19
CA GLY A 46 -2.46 2.08 -1.50
C GLY A 46 -1.36 3.07 -1.82
N ALA A 47 -1.10 3.22 -3.12
CA ALA A 47 0.00 4.02 -3.62
C ALA A 47 -0.46 5.40 -4.18
N SER A 48 0.09 5.81 -5.34
CA SER A 48 -0.14 7.13 -5.99
C SER A 48 -1.45 7.27 -6.75
N ILE A 49 -2.25 6.22 -6.89
CA ILE A 49 -3.63 6.31 -7.39
C ILE A 49 -4.57 6.55 -6.20
N THR A 50 -4.29 5.87 -5.08
CA THR A 50 -4.97 6.08 -3.80
C THR A 50 -4.66 7.44 -3.19
N PHE A 51 -3.38 7.86 -3.20
CA PHE A 51 -2.98 9.24 -2.95
C PHE A 51 -3.25 10.03 -4.23
N PRO A 52 -4.21 10.97 -4.27
CA PRO A 52 -4.67 11.55 -5.52
C PRO A 52 -3.63 12.49 -6.16
N LEU A 53 -2.61 11.93 -6.82
CA LEU A 53 -1.47 12.68 -7.33
C LEU A 53 -1.83 13.57 -8.52
N LYS A 54 -2.77 13.13 -9.36
CA LYS A 54 -3.14 13.78 -10.64
C LYS A 54 -4.56 14.36 -10.66
N VAL A 55 -5.31 14.22 -9.59
CA VAL A 55 -6.69 14.71 -9.46
C VAL A 55 -6.87 15.40 -8.11
N SER A 56 -7.94 16.20 -7.97
CA SER A 56 -8.27 16.80 -6.68
C SER A 56 -8.71 15.73 -5.67
N TRP A 57 -8.58 16.03 -4.38
CA TRP A 57 -9.10 15.17 -3.31
C TRP A 57 -10.60 14.89 -3.41
N ASN A 58 -11.38 15.81 -4.00
CA ASN A 58 -12.82 15.65 -4.16
C ASN A 58 -13.18 14.73 -5.34
N ASN A 59 -12.28 14.59 -6.31
CA ASN A 59 -12.53 13.86 -7.55
C ASN A 59 -11.79 12.51 -7.62
N CYS A 60 -11.14 12.10 -6.54
CA CYS A 60 -10.46 10.80 -6.50
C CYS A 60 -11.43 9.66 -6.17
N TYR A 61 -11.14 8.47 -6.67
CA TYR A 61 -12.03 7.31 -6.52
C TYR A 61 -12.34 6.98 -5.05
N ALA A 62 -11.38 7.21 -4.15
CA ALA A 62 -11.53 6.96 -2.72
C ALA A 62 -12.60 7.87 -2.11
N THR A 63 -12.54 9.18 -2.38
CA THR A 63 -13.54 10.14 -1.90
C THR A 63 -14.91 9.90 -2.54
N LEU A 64 -14.95 9.64 -3.86
CA LEU A 64 -16.19 9.37 -4.58
C LEU A 64 -16.89 8.10 -4.07
N SER A 65 -16.15 7.00 -3.90
CA SER A 65 -16.71 5.74 -3.38
C SER A 65 -17.13 5.82 -1.91
N TYR A 66 -16.44 6.63 -1.11
CA TYR A 66 -16.86 6.97 0.25
C TYR A 66 -18.22 7.70 0.25
N HIS A 67 -18.40 8.68 -0.64
CA HIS A 67 -19.68 9.39 -0.78
C HIS A 67 -20.81 8.45 -1.19
N TYR A 68 -20.56 7.54 -2.15
CA TYR A 68 -21.54 6.51 -2.52
C TYR A 68 -21.91 5.61 -1.35
N PHE A 69 -20.96 5.18 -0.54
CA PHE A 69 -21.28 4.40 0.66
C PHE A 69 -22.19 5.18 1.62
N LYS A 70 -21.86 6.46 1.88
CA LYS A 70 -22.68 7.32 2.74
C LYS A 70 -24.10 7.44 2.19
N GLU A 71 -24.25 7.83 0.93
CA GLU A 71 -25.55 8.01 0.26
C GLU A 71 -26.41 6.74 0.27
N LEU A 72 -25.80 5.56 0.11
CA LEU A 72 -26.52 4.29 0.04
C LEU A 72 -26.93 3.75 1.41
N PHE A 73 -26.12 3.98 2.46
CA PHE A 73 -26.26 3.22 3.70
C PHE A 73 -26.54 4.05 4.94
N THR A 74 -26.42 5.37 4.92
CA THR A 74 -26.73 6.17 6.11
C THR A 74 -27.10 7.63 5.82
N ALA A 75 -28.00 8.17 6.63
CA ALA A 75 -28.20 9.62 6.73
C ALA A 75 -27.27 10.26 7.78
N SER A 76 -26.47 9.46 8.50
CA SER A 76 -25.57 9.92 9.55
C SER A 76 -24.29 10.53 8.98
N ASP A 77 -23.77 11.55 9.66
CA ASP A 77 -22.44 12.11 9.38
C ASP A 77 -21.30 11.34 10.07
N LYS A 78 -21.58 10.23 10.75
CA LYS A 78 -20.60 9.44 11.51
C LYS A 78 -19.81 8.43 10.66
N ILE A 79 -19.54 8.74 9.40
CA ILE A 79 -18.63 7.92 8.59
C ILE A 79 -17.26 8.59 8.58
N GLU A 80 -16.25 7.91 9.11
CA GLU A 80 -14.86 8.38 9.09
C GLU A 80 -14.18 7.90 7.81
N TYR A 81 -13.61 8.86 7.06
CA TYR A 81 -12.84 8.61 5.85
C TYR A 81 -11.35 8.66 6.16
N VAL A 82 -10.64 7.56 5.91
CA VAL A 82 -9.18 7.47 6.10
C VAL A 82 -8.51 7.13 4.78
N ASN A 83 -7.90 8.11 4.12
CA ASN A 83 -7.05 7.85 2.96
C ASN A 83 -5.59 7.76 3.38
N ALA A 84 -5.03 6.56 3.30
CA ALA A 84 -3.62 6.30 3.54
C ALA A 84 -2.89 5.92 2.25
N GLY A 85 -3.19 6.59 1.13
CA GLY A 85 -2.37 6.50 -0.07
C GLY A 85 -0.98 7.10 0.13
N MET A 86 0.04 6.52 -0.47
CA MET A 86 1.41 7.05 -0.43
C MET A 86 2.08 6.97 -1.81
N ASN A 87 2.57 8.10 -2.32
CA ASN A 87 3.09 8.16 -3.68
C ASN A 87 4.28 7.21 -3.91
N GLY A 88 4.21 6.38 -4.95
CA GLY A 88 5.33 5.56 -5.42
C GLY A 88 5.70 4.37 -4.53
N THR A 89 4.81 3.91 -3.64
CA THR A 89 5.15 2.85 -2.67
C THR A 89 4.53 1.49 -3.00
N SER A 90 5.25 0.41 -2.69
CA SER A 90 4.75 -0.97 -2.74
C SER A 90 3.98 -1.36 -1.47
N SER A 91 3.35 -2.53 -1.52
CA SER A 91 2.72 -3.22 -0.39
C SER A 91 3.70 -3.51 0.74
N THR A 92 5.02 -3.53 0.50
CA THR A 92 6.05 -3.61 1.55
C THR A 92 6.00 -2.43 2.48
N ILE A 93 6.00 -1.21 1.93
CA ILE A 93 5.83 0.00 2.73
C ILE A 93 4.42 0.01 3.35
N GLY A 94 3.41 -0.44 2.59
CA GLY A 94 2.04 -0.63 3.08
C GLY A 94 1.96 -1.49 4.34
N LEU A 95 2.59 -2.66 4.34
CA LEU A 95 2.68 -3.60 5.47
C LEU A 95 3.35 -2.96 6.68
N ILE A 96 4.51 -2.33 6.48
CA ILE A 96 5.28 -1.71 7.57
C ILE A 96 4.48 -0.59 8.25
N ARG A 97 3.74 0.22 7.48
CA ARG A 97 2.99 1.37 8.02
C ARG A 97 1.53 1.08 8.35
N ALA A 98 0.98 -0.10 8.00
CA ALA A 98 -0.45 -0.37 8.10
C ALA A 98 -1.01 -0.14 9.52
N LYS A 99 -0.25 -0.48 10.57
CA LYS A 99 -0.67 -0.20 11.95
C LYS A 99 -0.80 1.30 12.22
N ARG A 100 0.22 2.07 11.81
CA ARG A 100 0.29 3.52 11.97
C ARG A 100 -0.74 4.23 11.10
N ASP A 101 -0.97 3.82 9.86
CA ASP A 101 -1.73 4.65 8.93
C ASP A 101 -3.20 4.22 8.78
N ILE A 102 -3.54 3.00 9.17
CA ILE A 102 -4.90 2.45 8.98
C ILE A 102 -5.42 1.82 10.26
N LEU A 103 -4.73 0.81 10.83
CA LEU A 103 -5.32 -0.01 11.90
C LEU A 103 -5.57 0.77 13.20
N GLN A 104 -4.80 1.83 13.48
CA GLN A 104 -5.06 2.70 14.63
C GLN A 104 -6.44 3.38 14.59
N TYR A 105 -7.02 3.55 13.39
CA TYR A 105 -8.34 4.15 13.19
C TYR A 105 -9.48 3.14 13.32
N GLN A 106 -9.18 1.87 13.64
CA GLN A 106 -10.17 0.81 13.85
C GLN A 106 -11.15 0.70 12.67
N PRO A 107 -10.66 0.44 11.44
CA PRO A 107 -11.48 0.42 10.25
C PRO A 107 -12.51 -0.70 10.28
N ASP A 108 -13.69 -0.45 9.71
CA ASP A 108 -14.70 -1.47 9.40
C ASP A 108 -14.54 -1.98 7.96
N ILE A 109 -14.05 -1.13 7.06
CA ILE A 109 -13.84 -1.42 5.64
C ILE A 109 -12.45 -0.92 5.25
N ILE A 110 -11.69 -1.74 4.52
CA ILE A 110 -10.37 -1.38 3.97
C ILE A 110 -10.33 -1.74 2.48
N PHE A 111 -10.09 -0.74 1.64
CA PHE A 111 -9.70 -0.94 0.25
C PHE A 111 -8.18 -1.04 0.14
N VAL A 112 -7.68 -2.04 -0.60
CA VAL A 112 -6.23 -2.28 -0.80
C VAL A 112 -5.89 -2.18 -2.28
N GLU A 113 -4.95 -1.31 -2.62
CA GLU A 113 -4.57 -1.01 -4.01
C GLU A 113 -3.04 -0.88 -4.15
N PHE A 114 -2.39 -1.90 -4.72
CA PHE A 114 -0.94 -1.91 -4.99
C PHE A 114 -0.57 -2.57 -6.33
N ALA A 115 -1.55 -2.91 -7.17
CA ALA A 115 -1.35 -3.82 -8.29
C ALA A 115 -0.36 -3.26 -9.34
N VAL A 116 -0.31 -1.95 -9.53
CA VAL A 116 0.65 -1.31 -10.45
C VAL A 116 1.98 -0.92 -9.80
N ASN A 117 2.10 -1.05 -8.48
CA ASN A 117 3.26 -0.61 -7.71
C ASN A 117 4.16 -1.74 -7.22
N ASP A 118 3.56 -2.89 -6.93
CA ASP A 118 4.31 -4.06 -6.51
C ASP A 118 5.15 -4.66 -7.63
N SER A 119 6.15 -5.44 -7.24
CA SER A 119 6.93 -6.27 -8.15
C SER A 119 6.37 -7.69 -8.20
N LYS A 120 6.71 -8.42 -9.26
CA LYS A 120 6.23 -9.81 -9.50
C LYS A 120 7.12 -10.89 -8.87
N ASP A 121 8.08 -10.50 -8.03
CA ASP A 121 9.01 -11.41 -7.35
C ASP A 121 8.38 -12.09 -6.12
N SER A 122 9.04 -13.12 -5.60
CA SER A 122 8.53 -13.92 -4.48
C SER A 122 8.40 -13.13 -3.17
N VAL A 123 9.29 -12.17 -2.90
CA VAL A 123 9.24 -11.35 -1.69
C VAL A 123 8.02 -10.44 -1.74
N SER A 124 7.79 -9.78 -2.88
CA SER A 124 6.61 -8.92 -3.06
C SER A 124 5.29 -9.68 -2.90
N ARG A 125 5.19 -10.90 -3.43
CA ARG A 125 4.02 -11.78 -3.26
C ARG A 125 3.75 -12.11 -1.81
N GLU A 126 4.79 -12.55 -1.10
CA GLU A 126 4.70 -12.94 0.30
C GLU A 126 4.36 -11.74 1.20
N VAL A 127 4.96 -10.58 0.94
CA VAL A 127 4.66 -9.33 1.65
C VAL A 127 3.21 -8.90 1.45
N TYR A 128 2.70 -8.95 0.22
CA TYR A 128 1.31 -8.59 -0.06
C TYR A 128 0.34 -9.50 0.71
N GLU A 129 0.60 -10.81 0.72
CA GLU A 129 -0.20 -11.75 1.52
C GLU A 129 -0.11 -11.46 3.02
N CYS A 130 1.09 -11.18 3.56
CA CYS A 130 1.27 -10.79 4.96
C CYS A 130 0.49 -9.52 5.30
N LEU A 131 0.41 -8.55 4.38
CA LEU A 131 -0.42 -7.36 4.54
C LEU A 131 -1.89 -7.75 4.64
N ILE A 132 -2.41 -8.55 3.71
CA ILE A 132 -3.80 -9.01 3.74
C ILE A 132 -4.12 -9.76 5.03
N LEU A 133 -3.26 -10.68 5.46
CA LEU A 133 -3.42 -11.41 6.73
C LEU A 133 -3.43 -10.46 7.94
N GLN A 134 -2.55 -9.46 7.97
CA GLN A 134 -2.53 -8.48 9.07
C GLN A 134 -3.82 -7.66 9.12
N LEU A 135 -4.38 -7.28 7.97
CA LEU A 135 -5.65 -6.55 7.90
C LEU A 135 -6.84 -7.42 8.31
N LEU A 136 -6.90 -8.67 7.83
CA LEU A 136 -7.99 -9.61 8.14
C LEU A 136 -8.02 -10.00 9.62
N ASN A 137 -6.86 -10.07 10.26
CA ASN A 137 -6.69 -10.39 11.69
C ASN A 137 -6.69 -9.17 12.61
N ALA A 138 -6.95 -7.96 12.10
CA ALA A 138 -7.08 -6.78 12.95
C ALA A 138 -8.27 -6.91 13.92
N ASP A 139 -8.20 -6.23 15.08
CA ASP A 139 -9.18 -6.35 16.16
C ASP A 139 -10.64 -6.07 15.71
N THR A 140 -10.82 -5.14 14.77
CA THR A 140 -12.13 -4.78 14.22
C THR A 140 -12.68 -5.76 13.19
N LYS A 141 -11.87 -6.74 12.76
CA LYS A 141 -12.22 -7.70 11.69
C LYS A 141 -12.82 -6.98 10.47
N PRO A 142 -12.08 -6.06 9.83
CA PRO A 142 -12.61 -5.26 8.74
C PRO A 142 -12.95 -6.12 7.52
N ALA A 143 -13.88 -5.63 6.70
CA ALA A 143 -14.02 -6.08 5.31
C ALA A 143 -12.82 -5.59 4.51
N VAL A 144 -12.06 -6.50 3.90
CA VAL A 144 -10.89 -6.17 3.07
C VAL A 144 -11.25 -6.38 1.60
N ILE A 145 -11.21 -5.30 0.80
CA ILE A 145 -11.62 -5.29 -0.60
C ILE A 145 -10.39 -4.98 -1.47
N LEU A 146 -10.14 -5.80 -2.49
CA LEU A 146 -8.96 -5.66 -3.33
C LEU A 146 -9.31 -4.90 -4.62
N LEU A 147 -8.52 -3.88 -4.93
CA LEU A 147 -8.61 -3.12 -6.18
C LEU A 147 -7.37 -3.38 -7.05
N PHE A 148 -7.60 -3.81 -8.28
CA PHE A 148 -6.54 -4.12 -9.23
C PHE A 148 -6.48 -3.07 -10.35
N MET A 149 -5.56 -2.13 -10.19
CA MET A 149 -5.19 -1.16 -11.22
C MET A 149 -4.30 -1.82 -12.30
N THR A 150 -4.17 -1.15 -13.43
CA THR A 150 -3.26 -1.52 -14.54
C THR A 150 -2.59 -0.27 -15.11
N SER A 151 -1.46 -0.42 -15.81
CA SER A 151 -0.89 0.62 -16.67
C SER A 151 -1.39 0.51 -18.11
N GLU A 152 -1.11 1.52 -18.94
CA GLU A 152 -1.37 1.52 -20.40
C GLU A 152 -0.68 0.34 -21.08
N SER A 153 0.55 0.04 -20.65
CA SER A 153 1.33 -1.10 -21.13
C SER A 153 0.85 -2.47 -20.60
N GLY A 154 -0.19 -2.52 -19.77
CA GLY A 154 -0.74 -3.75 -19.20
C GLY A 154 0.04 -4.28 -17.98
N TYR A 155 0.90 -3.48 -17.37
CA TYR A 155 1.55 -3.87 -16.12
C TYR A 155 0.54 -3.88 -14.98
N SER A 156 0.35 -5.05 -14.40
CA SER A 156 -0.38 -5.25 -13.16
C SER A 156 0.12 -6.51 -12.46
N CYS A 157 0.12 -6.48 -11.13
CA CYS A 157 0.29 -7.62 -10.24
C CYS A 157 -1.05 -8.31 -9.92
N GLN A 158 -2.14 -7.98 -10.63
CA GLN A 158 -3.45 -8.63 -10.47
C GLN A 158 -3.34 -10.15 -10.39
N GLY A 159 -2.65 -10.84 -11.30
CA GLY A 159 -2.62 -12.31 -11.30
C GLY A 159 -2.13 -12.94 -9.98
N GLN A 160 -1.10 -12.36 -9.34
CA GLN A 160 -0.61 -12.86 -8.04
C GLN A 160 -1.47 -12.40 -6.86
N MET A 161 -2.02 -11.19 -6.92
CA MET A 161 -2.88 -10.65 -5.85
C MET A 161 -4.28 -11.26 -5.88
N GLN A 162 -4.78 -11.63 -7.05
CA GLN A 162 -6.02 -12.36 -7.26
C GLN A 162 -5.92 -13.77 -6.66
N ALA A 163 -4.78 -14.46 -6.79
CA ALA A 163 -4.59 -15.75 -6.12
C ALA A 163 -4.73 -15.64 -4.59
N VAL A 164 -4.23 -14.54 -3.99
CA VAL A 164 -4.45 -14.22 -2.57
C VAL A 164 -5.93 -13.94 -2.30
N GLY A 165 -6.57 -13.12 -3.12
CA GLY A 165 -8.00 -12.80 -2.97
C GLY A 165 -8.91 -14.03 -3.10
N GLU A 166 -8.65 -14.94 -4.03
CA GLU A 166 -9.36 -16.20 -4.18
C GLU A 166 -9.15 -17.11 -2.96
N TYR A 167 -7.91 -17.24 -2.50
CA TYR A 167 -7.55 -18.09 -1.37
C TYR A 167 -8.19 -17.65 -0.05
N TYR A 168 -8.32 -16.34 0.16
CA TYR A 168 -8.99 -15.75 1.32
C TYR A 168 -10.41 -15.27 1.00
N HIS A 169 -11.06 -15.75 -0.05
CA HIS A 169 -12.43 -15.40 -0.42
C HIS A 169 -12.73 -13.89 -0.35
N LEU A 170 -11.86 -13.03 -0.86
CA LEU A 170 -11.99 -11.58 -0.76
C LEU A 170 -12.76 -10.98 -1.94
N PRO A 171 -13.51 -9.90 -1.71
CA PRO A 171 -14.04 -9.07 -2.78
C PRO A 171 -12.90 -8.52 -3.67
N MET A 172 -13.06 -8.63 -4.98
CA MET A 172 -12.04 -8.24 -5.96
C MET A 172 -12.65 -7.47 -7.12
N ILE A 173 -12.09 -6.28 -7.39
CA ILE A 173 -12.50 -5.39 -8.47
C ILE A 173 -11.29 -5.11 -9.36
N SER A 174 -11.44 -5.32 -10.68
CA SER A 174 -10.39 -5.09 -11.67
C SER A 174 -10.77 -4.02 -12.69
N ILE A 175 -9.88 -3.05 -12.82
CA ILE A 175 -9.95 -2.03 -13.87
C ILE A 175 -9.54 -2.64 -15.21
N MET A 176 -8.58 -3.58 -15.20
CA MET A 176 -8.09 -4.25 -16.40
C MET A 176 -9.19 -5.06 -17.07
N ASP A 177 -9.91 -5.89 -16.30
CA ASP A 177 -10.95 -6.79 -16.82
C ASP A 177 -12.16 -6.00 -17.37
N ALA A 178 -12.45 -4.84 -16.77
CA ALA A 178 -13.48 -3.92 -17.23
C ALA A 178 -13.11 -3.29 -18.59
N LEU A 179 -11.92 -2.69 -18.69
CA LEU A 179 -11.55 -1.77 -19.76
C LEU A 179 -10.78 -2.41 -20.93
N MET A 180 -9.98 -3.45 -20.70
CA MET A 180 -9.16 -4.05 -21.76
C MET A 180 -9.97 -4.57 -22.95
N PRO A 181 -11.14 -5.24 -22.77
CA PRO A 181 -11.99 -5.61 -23.90
C PRO A 181 -12.44 -4.41 -24.73
N GLU A 182 -12.71 -3.27 -24.11
CA GLU A 182 -13.14 -2.03 -24.80
C GLU A 182 -11.97 -1.40 -25.57
N ILE A 183 -10.76 -1.44 -25.00
CA ILE A 183 -9.54 -0.96 -25.64
C ILE A 183 -9.17 -1.81 -26.85
N ILE A 184 -9.18 -3.14 -26.72
CA ILE A 184 -8.86 -4.08 -27.82
C ILE A 184 -9.83 -3.89 -28.99
N ASN A 185 -11.11 -3.69 -28.69
CA ASN A 185 -12.15 -3.47 -29.69
C ASN A 185 -12.24 -2.02 -30.19
N LYS A 186 -11.33 -1.13 -29.76
CA LYS A 186 -11.26 0.30 -30.14
C LYS A 186 -12.54 1.09 -29.82
N ARG A 187 -13.31 0.64 -28.83
CA ARG A 187 -14.49 1.34 -28.27
C ARG A 187 -14.10 2.30 -27.15
N PHE A 188 -12.92 2.11 -26.57
CA PHE A 188 -12.33 2.95 -25.55
C PHE A 188 -10.83 3.12 -25.82
N TYR A 189 -10.25 4.24 -25.41
CA TYR A 189 -8.81 4.48 -25.51
C TYR A 189 -8.26 4.78 -24.12
N TRP A 190 -7.02 4.38 -23.85
CA TRP A 190 -6.38 4.62 -22.55
C TRP A 190 -6.40 6.10 -22.14
N SER A 191 -6.23 7.00 -23.10
CA SER A 191 -6.30 8.46 -22.92
C SER A 191 -7.63 8.97 -22.37
N HIS A 192 -8.72 8.21 -22.50
CA HIS A 192 -9.99 8.54 -21.86
C HIS A 192 -9.95 8.28 -20.35
N PHE A 193 -9.25 7.23 -19.91
CA PHE A 193 -9.13 6.85 -18.50
C PHE A 193 -8.01 7.60 -17.78
N SER A 194 -6.87 7.81 -18.44
CA SER A 194 -5.66 8.36 -17.84
C SER A 194 -4.96 9.33 -18.79
N ASN A 195 -4.35 10.37 -18.23
CA ASN A 195 -3.54 11.34 -19.00
C ASN A 195 -2.05 10.94 -19.09
N ASP A 196 -1.66 9.88 -18.37
CA ASP A 196 -0.33 9.29 -18.42
C ASP A 196 -0.40 7.76 -18.42
N ASN A 197 0.72 7.06 -18.26
CA ASN A 197 0.76 5.60 -18.32
C ASN A 197 0.02 4.89 -17.16
N ILE A 198 -0.32 5.57 -16.06
CA ILE A 198 -0.81 4.91 -14.82
C ILE A 198 -1.92 5.64 -14.05
N HIS A 199 -1.94 6.97 -14.00
CA HIS A 199 -2.78 7.73 -13.07
C HIS A 199 -4.12 8.12 -13.71
N PRO A 200 -5.26 7.59 -13.24
CA PRO A 200 -6.55 7.95 -13.79
C PRO A 200 -6.79 9.45 -13.70
N ASN A 201 -7.38 10.01 -14.76
CA ASN A 201 -7.91 11.36 -14.77
C ASN A 201 -9.25 11.39 -14.00
N GLU A 202 -9.99 12.51 -14.04
CA GLU A 202 -11.27 12.60 -13.32
C GLU A 202 -12.30 11.57 -13.78
N TYR A 203 -12.37 11.29 -15.08
CA TYR A 203 -13.27 10.28 -15.64
C TYR A 203 -12.84 8.86 -15.22
N GLY A 204 -11.54 8.56 -15.24
CA GLY A 204 -11.03 7.28 -14.76
C GLY A 204 -11.30 7.04 -13.27
N ASN A 205 -11.15 8.08 -12.43
CA ASN A 205 -11.49 7.97 -11.00
C ASN A 205 -12.99 7.77 -10.77
N LEU A 206 -13.84 8.42 -11.57
CA LEU A 206 -15.29 8.21 -11.53
C LEU A 206 -15.66 6.78 -11.94
N LEU A 207 -15.05 6.23 -12.99
CA LEU A 207 -15.25 4.82 -13.38
C LEU A 207 -14.88 3.85 -12.26
N ILE A 208 -13.73 4.04 -11.61
CA ILE A 208 -13.33 3.21 -10.46
C ILE A 208 -14.37 3.30 -9.34
N ALA A 209 -14.87 4.50 -9.04
CA ALA A 209 -15.89 4.68 -8.01
C ALA A 209 -17.22 4.00 -8.37
N GLU A 210 -17.63 4.01 -9.65
CA GLU A 210 -18.80 3.29 -10.13
C GLU A 210 -18.63 1.77 -10.04
N PHE A 211 -17.43 1.24 -10.29
CA PHE A 211 -17.14 -0.19 -10.08
C PHE A 211 -17.28 -0.58 -8.60
N ILE A 212 -16.79 0.26 -7.68
CA ILE A 212 -16.96 0.05 -6.23
C ILE A 212 -18.45 0.16 -5.83
N LYS A 213 -19.17 1.13 -6.37
CA LYS A 213 -20.61 1.29 -6.13
C LYS A 213 -21.39 0.07 -6.63
N TYR A 214 -21.04 -0.47 -7.78
CA TYR A 214 -21.63 -1.71 -8.29
C TYR A 214 -21.38 -2.88 -7.36
N TYR A 215 -20.16 -3.04 -6.82
CA TYR A 215 -19.89 -4.03 -5.78
C TYR A 215 -20.82 -3.87 -4.57
N TYR A 216 -21.01 -2.64 -4.06
CA TYR A 216 -21.94 -2.39 -2.96
C TYR A 216 -23.38 -2.81 -3.30
N TYR A 217 -23.86 -2.50 -4.50
CA TYR A 217 -25.19 -2.94 -4.95
C TYR A 217 -25.30 -4.45 -5.07
N ARG A 218 -24.25 -5.14 -5.51
CA ARG A 218 -24.26 -6.60 -5.62
C ARG A 218 -24.35 -7.25 -4.25
N VAL A 219 -23.45 -6.89 -3.35
CA VAL A 219 -23.34 -7.54 -2.05
C VAL A 219 -24.56 -7.29 -1.16
N MET A 220 -25.20 -6.11 -1.24
CA MET A 220 -26.39 -5.81 -0.44
C MET A 220 -27.65 -6.60 -0.85
N ASN A 221 -27.62 -7.29 -2.00
CA ASN A 221 -28.71 -8.12 -2.52
C ASN A 221 -28.39 -9.62 -2.44
N GLU A 222 -27.26 -9.99 -1.83
CA GLU A 222 -26.86 -11.38 -1.61
C GLU A 222 -27.29 -11.84 -0.21
N GLU A 223 -27.47 -13.16 -0.04
CA GLU A 223 -27.70 -13.73 1.28
C GLU A 223 -26.45 -13.61 2.13
N GLU A 224 -26.61 -13.22 3.39
CA GLU A 224 -25.49 -13.07 4.32
C GLU A 224 -24.85 -14.43 4.61
N GLU A 225 -23.55 -14.50 4.39
CA GLU A 225 -22.72 -15.66 4.71
C GLU A 225 -22.27 -15.64 6.19
N GLN A 226 -21.61 -16.71 6.62
CA GLN A 226 -20.86 -16.69 7.87
C GLN A 226 -19.53 -15.93 7.69
N ASP A 227 -18.93 -15.46 8.79
CA ASP A 227 -17.61 -14.82 8.74
C ASP A 227 -16.57 -15.76 8.14
N ILE A 228 -15.55 -15.17 7.52
CA ILE A 228 -14.45 -15.90 6.91
C ILE A 228 -13.66 -16.68 7.97
N GLU A 229 -13.44 -17.97 7.70
CA GLU A 229 -12.44 -18.76 8.40
C GLU A 229 -11.09 -18.60 7.67
N ILE A 230 -10.15 -17.88 8.30
CA ILE A 230 -8.84 -17.64 7.71
C ILE A 230 -8.04 -18.95 7.74
N PRO A 231 -7.57 -19.47 6.58
CA PRO A 231 -6.77 -20.69 6.54
C PRO A 231 -5.52 -20.59 7.42
N GLY A 232 -5.19 -21.67 8.13
CA GLY A 232 -4.02 -21.72 9.02
C GLY A 232 -2.66 -21.74 8.29
N ARG A 233 -2.65 -21.94 6.97
CA ARG A 233 -1.44 -21.93 6.13
C ARG A 233 -1.54 -20.80 5.10
N PRO A 234 -0.48 -20.02 4.86
CA PRO A 234 -0.47 -19.03 3.79
C PRO A 234 -0.33 -19.68 2.41
N PHE A 235 -0.81 -18.98 1.37
CA PHE A 235 -0.69 -19.35 -0.03
C PHE A 235 0.74 -19.19 -0.57
N TYR A 236 1.35 -18.02 -0.38
CA TYR A 236 2.74 -17.72 -0.74
C TYR A 236 3.69 -17.86 0.45
N GLY A 237 3.35 -17.27 1.60
CA GLY A 237 4.18 -17.29 2.80
C GLY A 237 3.75 -16.27 3.85
N ASN A 238 4.26 -16.43 5.06
CA ASN A 238 3.97 -15.56 6.20
C ASN A 238 5.24 -15.10 6.94
N SER A 239 6.40 -15.13 6.28
CA SER A 239 7.68 -14.75 6.92
C SER A 239 7.68 -13.31 7.43
N PHE A 240 6.82 -12.46 6.88
CA PHE A 240 6.71 -11.03 7.22
C PHE A 240 5.45 -10.67 8.01
N ILE A 241 4.76 -11.66 8.59
CA ILE A 241 3.61 -11.40 9.45
C ILE A 241 4.05 -10.68 10.74
N ASN A 242 3.16 -9.86 11.31
CA ASN A 242 3.43 -9.04 12.48
C ASN A 242 4.56 -8.02 12.28
N MET A 243 4.66 -7.47 11.07
CA MET A 243 5.62 -6.41 10.73
C MET A 243 5.48 -5.21 11.67
N LYS A 244 6.61 -4.72 12.16
CA LYS A 244 6.71 -3.55 13.04
C LYS A 244 7.50 -2.45 12.36
N LEU A 245 6.99 -1.22 12.47
CA LEU A 245 7.71 0.00 12.13
C LEU A 245 8.65 0.39 13.29
N LEU A 246 9.93 0.57 12.98
CA LEU A 246 10.94 1.12 13.88
C LEU A 246 11.44 2.45 13.31
N ASP A 247 11.38 3.52 14.08
CA ASP A 247 11.77 4.86 13.68
C ASP A 247 12.50 5.58 14.84
N SER A 248 12.85 6.86 14.66
CA SER A 248 13.62 7.59 15.68
C SER A 248 12.87 7.87 16.99
N GLN A 249 11.57 7.57 17.08
CA GLN A 249 10.79 7.72 18.31
C GLN A 249 10.78 6.45 19.17
N ASN A 250 11.03 5.28 18.59
CA ASN A 250 10.89 3.99 19.27
C ASN A 250 12.12 3.08 19.17
N ALA A 251 13.17 3.51 18.46
CA ALA A 251 14.43 2.78 18.39
C ALA A 251 15.30 2.97 19.63
N GLU A 252 15.83 1.86 20.13
CA GLU A 252 16.88 1.84 21.15
C GLU A 252 18.25 1.70 20.47
N LEU A 253 18.97 2.81 20.33
CA LEU A 253 20.26 2.85 19.67
C LEU A 253 21.41 2.67 20.66
N ILE A 254 22.44 1.91 20.26
CA ILE A 254 23.73 1.88 20.94
C ILE A 254 24.51 3.16 20.64
N SER A 255 24.45 3.63 19.38
CA SER A 255 25.08 4.87 18.94
C SER A 255 24.29 5.46 17.78
N MET A 256 24.18 6.80 17.74
CA MET A 256 23.71 7.51 16.54
C MET A 256 24.85 7.83 15.56
N GLY A 257 26.11 7.75 16.01
CA GLY A 257 27.28 8.11 15.21
C GLY A 257 27.14 9.49 14.55
N SER A 258 27.38 9.53 13.24
CA SER A 258 27.25 10.70 12.38
C SER A 258 25.82 10.93 11.86
N PHE A 259 24.83 10.20 12.37
CA PHE A 259 23.42 10.46 12.07
C PHE A 259 22.78 11.30 13.18
N LYS A 260 21.71 12.02 12.83
CA LYS A 260 20.90 12.77 13.80
C LYS A 260 19.43 12.46 13.61
N ALA A 261 18.74 12.15 14.69
CA ALA A 261 17.28 12.08 14.68
C ALA A 261 16.71 13.43 14.22
N SER A 262 15.87 13.40 13.19
CA SER A 262 15.33 14.61 12.56
C SER A 262 14.06 14.29 11.80
N ASP A 263 13.28 15.34 11.52
CA ASP A 263 12.25 15.30 10.49
C ASP A 263 12.91 14.96 9.14
N THR A 264 12.42 13.92 8.46
CA THR A 264 12.91 13.49 7.14
C THR A 264 11.98 13.89 5.99
N ILE A 265 10.95 13.11 5.68
CA ILE A 265 9.94 13.43 4.65
C ILE A 265 8.53 13.38 5.25
N LYS A 266 7.52 13.91 4.55
CA LYS A 266 6.15 14.01 5.09
C LYS A 266 5.57 12.63 5.46
N GLU A 267 5.87 11.63 4.64
CA GLU A 267 5.39 10.25 4.72
C GLU A 267 6.03 9.46 5.88
N PHE A 268 7.27 9.82 6.21
CA PHE A 268 8.09 9.26 7.27
C PHE A 268 8.79 10.42 7.95
N LYS A 269 8.09 11.04 8.90
CA LYS A 269 8.59 12.24 9.58
C LYS A 269 9.76 11.87 10.47
N ASN A 270 9.63 10.84 11.29
CA ASN A 270 10.64 10.49 12.28
C ASN A 270 11.72 9.61 11.64
N GLY A 271 12.87 10.18 11.32
CA GLY A 271 13.99 9.41 10.78
C GLY A 271 15.31 9.85 11.35
N TRP A 272 16.37 9.52 10.62
CA TRP A 272 17.73 9.96 10.87
C TRP A 272 18.36 10.54 9.60
N VAL A 273 19.05 11.66 9.76
CA VAL A 273 19.72 12.34 8.65
C VAL A 273 21.22 12.34 8.87
N HIS A 274 21.95 12.00 7.82
CA HIS A 274 23.36 12.28 7.64
C HIS A 274 23.51 13.46 6.68
N ASN A 275 24.40 14.39 6.98
CA ASN A 275 24.75 15.48 6.07
C ASN A 275 26.26 15.60 5.87
N GLN A 276 26.66 16.42 4.90
CA GLN A 276 28.06 16.59 4.46
C GLN A 276 29.08 16.95 5.56
N LYS A 277 28.62 17.41 6.73
CA LYS A 277 29.47 17.82 7.86
C LYS A 277 29.35 16.90 9.07
N SER A 278 28.67 15.75 8.93
CA SER A 278 28.31 14.91 10.08
C SER A 278 29.39 13.92 10.52
N GLY A 279 30.38 13.64 9.66
CA GLY A 279 31.47 12.70 9.94
C GLY A 279 31.27 11.36 9.22
N ASN A 280 31.76 10.26 9.80
CA ASN A 280 31.62 8.92 9.23
C ASN A 280 31.40 7.82 10.31
N ASP A 281 30.98 8.20 11.50
CA ASP A 281 30.67 7.26 12.57
C ASP A 281 29.29 6.63 12.32
N SER A 282 29.16 5.35 12.64
CA SER A 282 27.96 4.59 12.29
C SER A 282 26.83 4.77 13.29
N LEU A 283 25.60 4.71 12.79
CA LEU A 283 24.43 4.44 13.62
C LEU A 283 24.38 2.94 13.92
N ILE A 284 24.23 2.56 15.19
CA ILE A 284 24.33 1.16 15.65
C ILE A 284 23.16 0.86 16.59
N MET A 285 22.52 -0.30 16.41
CA MET A 285 21.50 -0.84 17.32
C MET A 285 21.59 -2.36 17.45
N ARG A 286 21.01 -2.89 18.54
CA ARG A 286 20.69 -4.31 18.66
C ARG A 286 19.20 -4.49 18.41
N LEU A 287 18.84 -5.48 17.60
CA LEU A 287 17.45 -5.78 17.31
C LEU A 287 17.26 -7.29 17.27
N THR A 288 16.30 -7.79 18.04
CA THR A 288 15.82 -9.17 17.95
C THR A 288 14.81 -9.26 16.81
N CYS A 289 15.21 -9.86 15.70
CA CYS A 289 14.37 -10.01 14.52
C CYS A 289 14.79 -11.22 13.67
N LYS A 290 13.87 -11.70 12.84
CA LYS A 290 14.16 -12.68 11.77
C LYS A 290 14.17 -12.05 10.39
N SER A 291 13.61 -10.85 10.23
CA SER A 291 13.64 -10.12 8.96
C SER A 291 13.73 -8.63 9.19
N LEU A 292 14.46 -7.95 8.32
CA LEU A 292 14.68 -6.50 8.39
C LEU A 292 14.57 -5.87 7.01
N PHE A 293 13.70 -4.87 6.91
CA PHE A 293 13.62 -3.92 5.82
C PHE A 293 14.18 -2.57 6.27
N VAL A 294 14.90 -1.89 5.38
CA VAL A 294 15.36 -0.52 5.59
C VAL A 294 14.61 0.38 4.64
N ILE A 295 14.00 1.44 5.17
CA ILE A 295 13.31 2.48 4.42
C ILE A 295 14.21 3.72 4.41
N PHE A 296 14.50 4.23 3.21
CA PHE A 296 15.37 5.39 3.01
C PHE A 296 14.80 6.28 1.91
N LYS A 297 15.23 7.53 1.87
CA LYS A 297 14.81 8.49 0.84
C LYS A 297 15.63 8.29 -0.43
N GLU A 298 14.94 8.20 -1.57
CA GLU A 298 15.56 8.24 -2.90
C GLU A 298 15.28 9.60 -3.55
N SER A 299 16.31 10.25 -4.10
CA SER A 299 16.24 11.58 -4.69
C SER A 299 17.12 11.68 -5.93
N ASN A 300 16.87 12.67 -6.79
CA ASN A 300 17.70 12.97 -7.96
C ASN A 300 18.78 14.03 -7.68
N GLU A 301 18.96 14.43 -6.42
CA GLU A 301 19.99 15.37 -6.02
C GLU A 301 21.36 14.69 -5.96
N ILE A 302 22.34 15.18 -6.74
CA ILE A 302 23.70 14.61 -6.80
C ILE A 302 24.47 14.69 -5.47
N THR A 303 23.95 15.48 -4.53
CA THR A 303 24.48 15.60 -3.16
C THR A 303 24.11 14.43 -2.26
N GLU A 304 23.22 13.56 -2.69
CA GLU A 304 22.83 12.33 -1.97
C GLU A 304 23.87 11.23 -2.21
N GLY A 305 24.21 10.52 -1.13
CA GLY A 305 25.23 9.50 -1.09
C GLY A 305 24.68 8.10 -0.87
N ASN A 306 25.60 7.17 -0.70
CA ASN A 306 25.29 5.78 -0.42
C ASN A 306 25.53 5.48 1.06
N ALA A 307 24.68 4.62 1.64
CA ALA A 307 24.88 4.05 2.97
C ALA A 307 24.93 2.53 2.90
N GLN A 308 25.85 1.92 3.65
CA GLN A 308 25.96 0.49 3.84
C GLN A 308 25.16 0.07 5.08
N ILE A 309 24.43 -1.02 4.93
CA ILE A 309 23.77 -1.74 6.02
C ILE A 309 24.62 -2.95 6.34
N ILE A 310 25.14 -2.97 7.56
CA ILE A 310 26.05 -3.99 8.07
C ILE A 310 25.31 -4.75 9.17
N ILE A 311 25.28 -6.07 9.08
CA ILE A 311 24.62 -6.95 10.04
C ILE A 311 25.67 -7.92 10.57
N ASP A 312 25.89 -7.91 11.88
CA ASP A 312 26.90 -8.72 12.57
C ASP A 312 28.31 -8.61 11.94
N GLY A 313 28.67 -7.40 11.52
CA GLY A 313 29.96 -7.08 10.90
C GLY A 313 30.07 -7.40 9.40
N ILE A 314 29.00 -7.91 8.77
CA ILE A 314 28.97 -8.24 7.35
C ILE A 314 28.10 -7.22 6.60
N ILE A 315 28.62 -6.64 5.51
CA ILE A 315 27.82 -5.76 4.64
C ILE A 315 26.71 -6.60 4.00
N SER A 316 25.47 -6.29 4.36
CA SER A 316 24.28 -6.91 3.79
C SER A 316 23.81 -6.20 2.52
N ALA A 317 23.82 -4.86 2.51
CA ALA A 317 23.38 -4.08 1.37
C ALA A 317 24.05 -2.69 1.31
N THR A 318 24.19 -2.15 0.10
CA THR A 318 24.44 -0.72 -0.14
C THR A 318 23.16 -0.07 -0.65
N LEU A 319 22.73 1.00 0.00
CA LEU A 319 21.54 1.80 -0.31
C LEU A 319 21.97 3.10 -0.98
N SER A 320 21.48 3.37 -2.19
CA SER A 320 21.79 4.60 -2.93
C SER A 320 20.72 5.65 -2.69
N GLY A 321 21.05 6.75 -2.00
CA GLY A 321 20.14 7.89 -1.85
C GLY A 321 19.93 8.66 -3.14
N TYR A 322 20.87 8.55 -4.10
CA TYR A 322 20.76 9.16 -5.42
C TYR A 322 20.20 8.19 -6.46
N ARG A 323 19.26 8.68 -7.28
CA ARG A 323 18.82 8.05 -8.52
C ARG A 323 18.39 9.12 -9.52
N MET A 324 18.80 8.97 -10.78
CA MET A 324 18.53 9.96 -11.85
C MET A 324 17.04 10.35 -11.98
N PHE A 325 16.14 9.42 -11.71
CA PHE A 325 14.68 9.63 -11.76
C PHE A 325 14.02 9.63 -10.38
N GLY A 326 14.77 9.81 -9.28
CA GLY A 326 14.20 9.89 -7.93
C GLY A 326 13.44 11.20 -7.71
N TRP A 327 12.44 11.19 -6.82
CA TRP A 327 11.59 12.36 -6.55
C TRP A 327 11.34 12.60 -5.05
N ASN A 328 12.33 12.30 -4.21
CA ASN A 328 12.26 12.41 -2.74
C ASN A 328 11.22 11.48 -2.10
N ASN A 329 11.05 10.27 -2.67
CA ASN A 329 10.11 9.26 -2.18
C ASN A 329 10.77 8.28 -1.21
N PRO A 330 9.98 7.61 -0.36
CA PRO A 330 10.46 6.47 0.38
C PRO A 330 10.71 5.29 -0.57
N THR A 331 11.88 4.66 -0.41
CA THR A 331 12.28 3.40 -1.03
C THR A 331 12.58 2.39 0.07
N VAL A 332 12.37 1.10 -0.19
CA VAL A 332 12.55 0.03 0.78
C VAL A 332 13.45 -1.08 0.24
N ARG A 333 14.28 -1.66 1.10
CA ARG A 333 15.17 -2.80 0.80
C ARG A 333 15.08 -3.85 1.91
N LEU A 334 14.88 -5.11 1.53
CA LEU A 334 15.09 -6.26 2.42
C LEU A 334 16.61 -6.44 2.60
N VAL A 335 17.07 -6.45 3.85
CA VAL A 335 18.49 -6.57 4.21
C VAL A 335 18.74 -7.74 5.18
N LEU A 336 17.71 -8.38 5.70
CA LEU A 336 17.84 -9.58 6.51
C LEU A 336 16.63 -10.48 6.30
N ARG A 337 16.89 -11.77 6.14
CA ARG A 337 15.87 -12.83 6.17
C ARG A 337 16.50 -14.11 6.70
N ASP A 338 16.20 -14.39 7.95
CA ASP A 338 16.59 -15.58 8.68
C ASP A 338 15.41 -16.54 8.84
N GLU A 339 15.71 -17.79 9.15
CA GLU A 339 14.70 -18.80 9.50
C GLU A 339 14.19 -18.63 10.94
N GLU A 340 15.09 -18.21 11.84
CA GLU A 340 14.83 -18.04 13.27
C GLU A 340 14.98 -16.60 13.71
N THR A 341 14.27 -16.25 14.78
CA THR A 341 14.42 -14.97 15.47
C THR A 341 15.74 -14.91 16.23
N LEU A 342 16.63 -14.01 15.83
CA LEU A 342 17.93 -13.83 16.48
C LEU A 342 18.16 -12.37 16.87
N GLU A 343 18.96 -12.14 17.92
CA GLU A 343 19.48 -10.80 18.17
C GLU A 343 20.59 -10.49 17.16
N ARG A 344 20.44 -9.37 16.45
CA ARG A 344 21.36 -8.90 15.41
C ARG A 344 21.93 -7.56 15.81
N VAL A 345 23.22 -7.35 15.54
CA VAL A 345 23.83 -6.01 15.58
C VAL A 345 23.68 -5.38 14.21
N ILE A 346 22.91 -4.30 14.13
CA ILE A 346 22.63 -3.57 12.89
C ILE A 346 23.39 -2.26 12.92
N GLU A 347 24.18 -2.04 11.89
CA GLU A 347 24.97 -0.84 11.68
C GLU A 347 24.59 -0.18 10.35
N VAL A 348 24.39 1.13 10.38
CA VAL A 348 24.21 1.98 9.19
C VAL A 348 25.38 2.94 9.12
N LYS A 349 26.13 2.86 8.02
CA LYS A 349 27.33 3.66 7.82
C LYS A 349 27.33 4.27 6.43
N MET A 350 27.86 5.48 6.26
CA MET A 350 28.08 6.02 4.92
C MET A 350 29.10 5.16 4.17
N GLU A 351 28.85 4.88 2.90
CA GLU A 351 29.82 4.15 2.06
C GLU A 351 31.09 4.99 1.84
N ASN A 352 32.24 4.34 1.70
CA ASN A 352 33.49 5.02 1.36
C ASN A 352 33.32 5.89 0.10
N GLY A 353 33.64 7.18 0.20
CA GLY A 353 33.41 8.18 -0.85
C GLY A 353 32.06 8.89 -0.79
N SER A 354 31.18 8.54 0.15
CA SER A 354 29.89 9.20 0.41
C SER A 354 29.83 9.92 1.76
N GLU A 355 30.93 9.99 2.52
CA GLU A 355 30.99 10.58 3.86
C GLU A 355 30.69 12.09 3.87
N ASN A 356 30.91 12.77 2.74
CA ASN A 356 30.59 14.19 2.58
C ASN A 356 29.25 14.42 1.86
N LYS A 357 28.36 13.42 1.83
CA LYS A 357 27.06 13.47 1.17
C LYS A 357 25.89 13.37 2.15
N ASN A 358 24.72 13.74 1.66
CA ASN A 358 23.47 13.60 2.39
C ASN A 358 22.95 12.17 2.31
N PHE A 359 22.27 11.71 3.36
CA PHE A 359 21.47 10.49 3.34
C PHE A 359 20.34 10.61 4.35
N SER A 360 19.15 10.15 4.01
CA SER A 360 17.99 10.13 4.92
C SER A 360 17.53 8.69 5.13
N LEU A 361 17.80 8.17 6.31
CA LEU A 361 17.25 6.92 6.80
C LEU A 361 15.86 7.22 7.39
N LEU A 362 14.82 6.67 6.78
CA LEU A 362 13.44 7.04 7.11
C LEU A 362 12.88 6.19 8.24
N ALA A 363 13.13 4.88 8.21
CA ALA A 363 12.66 3.92 9.20
C ALA A 363 13.23 2.52 8.89
N PHE A 364 12.93 1.57 9.77
CA PHE A 364 13.04 0.14 9.50
C PHE A 364 11.67 -0.53 9.61
N GLY A 365 11.51 -1.64 8.89
CA GLY A 365 10.44 -2.60 9.09
C GLY A 365 11.05 -3.91 9.59
N TYR A 366 10.56 -4.49 10.69
CA TYR A 366 11.10 -5.76 11.17
C TYR A 366 10.01 -6.72 11.66
N CYS A 367 10.32 -8.01 11.59
CA CYS A 367 9.50 -9.07 12.18
C CYS A 367 10.31 -9.82 13.22
N VAL A 368 9.64 -10.21 14.31
CA VAL A 368 10.19 -11.08 15.34
C VAL A 368 9.84 -12.51 14.99
#